data_AF-A0A8C0TXQ5-F1
#
_entry.id   AF-A0A8C0TXQ5-F1
#
_cell.length_a   1.000
_cell.length_b   1.000
_cell.length_c   1.000
_cell.angle_alpha   90.00
_cell.angle_beta   90.00
_cell.angle_gamma   90.00
#
_symmetry.space_group_name_H-M   'P 1'
#
loop_
_entity.id
_entity.type
_entity.pdbx_description
1 polymer ?
#
loop_
_entity_poly.entity_id
_entity_poly.type
_entity_poly.pdbx_seq_one_letter_code
_entity_poly.pdbx_strand_id
1 'polypeptide(L)' 'MAHTMEPLAKKIFKGVLVVELLGIFGAYFLFNRMNTSQDFRQTMRKKFSFILEVYYKSIEQSGIYEVREQDQERWLNSKN' A
#
# COMPACT_ATOMS: atom_id res chain seq x y z
N MET A 1 -32.46 -10.74 -30.23
CA MET A 1 -32.39 -10.23 -28.84
C MET A 1 -30.97 -10.22 -28.25
N ALA A 2 -29.90 -10.31 -29.06
CA ALA A 2 -28.51 -10.33 -28.57
C ALA A 2 -27.82 -8.95 -28.52
N HIS A 3 -28.39 -7.93 -29.18
CA HIS A 3 -27.74 -6.61 -29.32
C HIS A 3 -27.91 -5.66 -28.13
N THR A 4 -28.76 -5.98 -27.15
CA THR A 4 -29.08 -5.07 -26.03
C THR A 4 -28.13 -5.17 -24.83
N MET A 5 -27.34 -6.26 -24.75
CA MET A 5 -26.48 -6.56 -23.59
C MET A 5 -25.06 -5.99 -23.73
N GLU A 6 -24.59 -5.74 -24.95
CA GLU A 6 -23.26 -5.17 -25.23
C GLU A 6 -22.98 -3.82 -24.54
N PRO A 7 -23.88 -2.81 -24.60
CA PRO A 7 -23.59 -1.49 -24.02
C PRO A 7 -23.59 -1.52 -22.48
N LEU A 8 -24.41 -2.36 -21.85
CA LEU A 8 -24.44 -2.50 -20.39
C LEU A 8 -23.19 -3.21 -19.88
N ALA A 9 -22.80 -4.32 -20.52
CA ALA A 9 -21.58 -5.06 -20.17
C ALA A 9 -20.32 -4.18 -20.32
N LYS A 10 -20.22 -3.40 -21.41
CA LYS A 10 -19.12 -2.44 -21.62
C LYS A 10 -19.05 -1.37 -20.53
N LYS A 11 -20.20 -0.88 -20.05
CA LYS A 11 -20.27 0.13 -18.98
C LYS A 11 -19.83 -0.46 -17.63
N ILE A 12 -20.26 -1.67 -17.31
CA ILE A 12 -19.84 -2.38 -16.10
C ILE A 12 -18.34 -2.69 -16.16
N PHE A 13 -17.85 -3.23 -17.27
CA PHE A 13 -16.44 -3.53 -17.47
C PHE A 13 -15.57 -2.28 -17.31
N LYS A 14 -15.96 -1.15 -17.90
CA LYS A 14 -15.25 0.13 -17.73
C LYS A 14 -15.26 0.59 -16.26
N GLY A 15 -16.36 0.38 -15.55
CA GLY A 15 -16.45 0.67 -14.11
C GLY A 15 -15.49 -0.17 -13.28
N VAL A 16 -15.47 -1.48 -13.52
CA VAL A 16 -14.53 -2.41 -12.87
C VAL A 16 -13.08 -2.00 -13.14
N LEU A 17 -12.76 -1.70 -14.40
CA LEU A 17 -11.41 -1.32 -14.80
C LEU A 17 -10.95 -0.01 -14.13
N VAL A 18 -11.85 0.96 -13.95
CA VAL A 18 -11.55 2.19 -13.18
C VAL A 18 -11.31 1.88 -11.70
N VAL A 19 -12.12 1.01 -11.09
CA VAL A 19 -11.94 0.61 -9.68
C VAL A 19 -10.62 -0.13 -9.48
N GLU A 20 -10.26 -1.04 -10.39
CA GLU A 20 -8.99 -1.77 -10.34
C GLU A 20 -7.80 -0.81 -10.46
N LEU A 21 -7.83 0.12 -11.41
CA LEU A 21 -6.77 1.13 -11.57
C LEU A 21 -6.63 2.01 -10.32
N LEU A 22 -7.74 2.44 -9.72
CA LEU A 22 -7.73 3.20 -8.47
C LEU A 22 -7.17 2.39 -7.31
N GLY A 23 -7.51 1.10 -7.22
CA GLY A 23 -6.98 0.19 -6.21
C GLY A 23 -5.46 0.02 -6.32
N ILE A 24 -4.95 -0.24 -7.53
CA ILE A 24 -3.51 -0.37 -7.81
C ILE A 24 -2.79 0.95 -7.50
N PHE A 25 -3.35 2.08 -7.95
CA PHE A 25 -2.76 3.38 -7.70
C PHE A 25 -2.71 3.71 -6.20
N GLY A 26 -3.77 3.39 -5.45
CA GLY A 26 -3.82 3.54 -4.00
C GLY A 26 -2.77 2.69 -3.28
N ALA A 27 -2.63 1.42 -3.67
CA ALA A 27 -1.62 0.51 -3.11
C ALA A 27 -0.19 0.99 -3.42
N TYR A 28 0.07 1.40 -4.67
CA TYR A 28 1.36 1.96 -5.06
C TYR A 28 1.69 3.23 -4.29
N PHE A 29 0.73 4.15 -4.18
CA PHE A 29 0.93 5.39 -3.43
C PHE A 29 1.22 5.12 -1.95
N LEU A 30 0.49 4.19 -1.34
CA LEU A 30 0.71 3.76 0.04
C LEU A 30 2.12 3.22 0.22
N PHE A 31 2.54 2.30 -0.67
CA PHE A 31 3.86 1.68 -0.61
C PHE A 31 4.98 2.69 -0.84
N ASN A 32 4.83 3.58 -1.83
CA ASN A 32 5.78 4.64 -2.12
C ASN A 32 5.93 5.62 -0.94
N ARG A 33 4.83 5.95 -0.27
CA ARG A 33 4.84 6.83 0.90
C ARG A 33 5.45 6.16 2.13
N MET A 34 5.21 4.86 2.32
CA MET A 34 5.92 4.07 3.34
C MET A 34 7.41 3.97 3.04
N ASN A 35 7.84 3.85 1.78
CA ASN A 35 9.25 3.80 1.43
C ASN A 35 9.98 5.14 1.67
N THR A 36 9.32 6.25 1.31
CA THR A 36 9.93 7.59 1.35
C THR A 36 9.92 8.22 2.74
N SER A 37 8.89 7.97 3.56
CA SER A 37 8.69 8.70 4.83
C SER A 37 8.64 7.77 6.03
N GLN A 38 9.62 7.95 6.91
CA GLN A 38 9.71 7.25 8.18
C GLN A 38 8.62 7.67 9.19
N ASP A 39 8.22 8.94 9.18
CA ASP A 39 7.12 9.44 10.03
C ASP A 39 5.77 8.87 9.59
N PHE A 40 5.61 8.65 8.29
CA PHE A 40 4.45 7.94 7.77
C PHE A 40 4.43 6.48 8.25
N ARG A 41 5.57 5.78 8.21
CA ARG A 41 5.70 4.43 8.80
C ARG A 41 5.38 4.43 10.30
N GLN A 42 5.79 5.45 11.04
CA GLN A 42 5.44 5.57 12.46
C GLN A 42 3.94 5.76 12.69
N THR A 43 3.28 6.55 11.83
CA THR A 43 1.83 6.75 11.89
C THR A 43 1.10 5.45 11.53
N MET A 44 1.57 4.75 10.50
CA MET A 44 1.07 3.42 10.13
C MET A 44 1.28 2.40 11.24
N ARG A 45 2.41 2.44 11.96
CA ARG A 45 2.61 1.60 13.15
C ARG A 45 1.52 1.81 14.20
N LYS A 46 1.16 3.08 14.46
CA LYS A 46 0.16 3.45 15.48
C LYS A 46 -1.27 3.11 15.06
N LYS A 47 -1.61 3.30 13.77
CA LYS A 47 -2.99 3.13 13.27
C LYS A 47 -3.25 1.74 12.65
N PHE A 48 -2.27 1.19 11.94
CA PHE A 48 -2.38 0.01 11.10
C PHE A 48 -1.09 -0.83 11.16
N SER A 49 -0.77 -1.35 12.35
CA SER A 49 0.44 -2.15 12.59
C SER A 49 0.56 -3.35 11.65
N PHE A 50 -0.55 -3.99 11.30
CA PHE A 50 -0.58 -5.12 10.37
C PHE A 50 -0.10 -4.75 8.96
N ILE A 51 -0.53 -3.61 8.42
CA ILE A 51 -0.13 -3.16 7.08
C ILE A 51 1.38 -2.87 7.05
N LEU A 52 1.89 -2.26 8.12
CA LEU A 52 3.31 -1.99 8.26
C LEU A 52 4.15 -3.28 8.37
N GLU A 53 3.64 -4.31 9.06
CA GLU A 53 4.31 -5.60 9.14
C GLU A 53 4.40 -6.29 7.77
N VAL A 54 3.31 -6.25 6.98
CA VAL A 54 3.32 -6.75 5.60
C VAL A 54 4.35 -6.01 4.76
N TYR A 55 4.40 -4.67 4.87
CA TYR A 55 5.42 -3.86 4.20
C TYR A 55 6.84 -4.31 4.54
N TYR A 56 7.16 -4.50 5.82
CA TYR A 56 8.49 -4.98 6.19
C TYR A 56 8.77 -6.37 5.62
N LYS A 57 7.83 -7.32 5.74
CA LYS A 57 8.02 -8.67 5.17
C LYS A 57 8.27 -8.62 3.66
N SER A 58 7.55 -7.77 2.94
CA SER A 58 7.75 -7.59 1.49
C SER A 58 9.13 -7.03 1.15
N ILE A 59 9.63 -6.08 1.93
CA ILE A 59 10.96 -5.49 1.72
C ILE A 59 12.07 -6.46 2.14
N GLU A 60 11.90 -7.18 3.24
CA GLU A 60 12.81 -8.24 3.69
C GLU A 60 12.90 -9.36 2.65
N GLN A 61 11.78 -9.73 2.02
CA GLN A 61 11.76 -10.69 0.92
C GLN A 61 12.51 -10.18 -0.32
N SER A 62 12.61 -8.85 -0.50
CA SER A 62 13.45 -8.24 -1.54
C SER A 62 14.94 -8.14 -1.16
N GLY A 63 15.32 -8.58 0.04
CA GLY A 63 16.70 -8.62 0.52
C GLY A 63 17.15 -7.39 1.30
N ILE A 64 16.25 -6.45 1.60
CA ILE A 64 16.58 -5.23 2.34
C ILE A 64 16.06 -5.37 3.77
N TYR A 65 16.93 -5.65 4.73
CA TYR A 65 16.53 -5.89 6.13
C TYR A 65 16.69 -4.64 7.02
N GLU A 66 17.51 -3.67 6.60
CA GLU A 66 17.93 -2.51 7.40
C GLU A 66 16.78 -1.54 7.74
N VAL A 67 15.72 -1.51 6.93
CA VAL A 67 14.63 -0.53 7.08
C VAL A 67 13.88 -0.73 8.41
N ARG A 68 13.73 -1.96 8.87
CA ARG A 68 13.05 -2.24 10.15
C ARG A 68 13.90 -1.80 11.35
N GLU A 69 15.19 -2.09 11.32
CA GLU A 69 16.12 -1.76 12.40
C GLU A 69 16.25 -0.24 12.55
N GLN A 70 16.49 0.47 11.45
CA GLN A 70 16.55 1.94 11.44
C GLN A 70 15.27 2.61 11.96
N ASP A 71 14.11 2.03 11.66
CA ASP A 71 12.84 2.49 12.20
C ASP A 71 12.73 2.27 13.71
N GLN A 72 13.11 1.10 14.21
CA GLN A 72 13.10 0.81 15.63
C GLN A 72 14.05 1.72 16.42
N GLU A 73 15.28 1.90 15.94
CA GLU A 73 16.27 2.78 16.57
C GLU A 73 15.76 4.22 16.66
N ARG A 74 15.26 4.79 15.56
CA ARG A 74 14.74 6.16 15.56
C ARG A 74 13.54 6.32 16.47
N TRP A 75 12.67 5.33 16.54
CA TRP A 75 11.49 5.40 17.41
C TRP A 75 11.82 5.24 18.89
N LEU A 76 12.83 4.43 19.22
CA LEU A 76 13.36 4.33 20.58
C LEU A 76 14.01 5.65 21.00
N ASN A 77 14.84 6.24 20.12
CA ASN A 77 15.48 7.53 20.38
C ASN A 77 14.48 8.69 20.48
N SER A 78 13.37 8.67 19.73
CA SER A 78 12.33 9.71 19.82
C SER A 78 11.51 9.69 21.11
N LYS A 79 11.72 8.68 21.97
CA LYS A 79 11.01 8.50 23.24
C LYS A 79 11.81 8.98 24.45
N ASN A 80 13.11 9.25 24.28
CA ASN A 80 14.01 9.80 25.29
C ASN A 80 14.24 11.29 25.05
#